data_AF-A0A9J6ZMR1-F1
#
_entry.id   AF-A0A9J6ZMR1-F1
#
_cell.length_a   1.000
_cell.length_b   1.000
_cell.length_c   1.000
_cell.angle_alpha   90.00
_cell.angle_beta   90.00
_cell.angle_gamma   90.00
#
_symmetry.space_group_name_H-M   'P 1'
#
loop_
_entity.id
_entity.type
_entity.pdbx_description
1 polymer ?
#
loop_
_entity_poly.entity_id
_entity_poly.type
_entity_poly.pdbx_seq_one_letter_code
_entity_poly.pdbx_strand_id
1 'polypeptide(L)'
;MRMTLTTFKQLYKEYQESNLSVRDFCSNQALSPSSFYYWRKQLWNTAQEEPKCFIPLVFDSVSAEHPVRDNQSRVTSSRTDDINSSTAPVELVFPNGTKMVIRENMDLELLRAIVHLYD
;
A
#
# COMPACT_ATOMS: atom_id res chain seq x y z
N MET A 1 11.58 6.45 -35.18
CA MET A 1 10.41 6.98 -34.45
C MET A 1 10.81 7.19 -33.00
N ARG A 2 10.64 8.39 -32.43
CA ARG A 2 10.84 8.58 -30.97
C ARG A 2 9.60 8.01 -30.28
N MET A 3 9.77 6.92 -29.54
CA MET A 3 8.71 6.31 -28.77
C MET A 3 8.57 7.06 -27.43
N THR A 4 7.36 7.50 -27.09
CA THR A 4 7.00 8.06 -25.79
C THR A 4 5.97 7.17 -25.11
N LEU A 5 5.73 7.38 -23.80
CA LEU A 5 4.75 6.58 -23.05
C LEU A 5 3.34 6.70 -23.64
N THR A 6 2.95 7.90 -24.07
CA THR A 6 1.62 8.17 -24.67
C THR A 6 1.47 7.51 -26.03
N THR A 7 2.48 7.60 -26.91
CA THR A 7 2.45 6.93 -28.22
C THR A 7 2.42 5.43 -28.05
N PHE A 8 3.17 4.88 -27.08
CA PHE A 8 3.15 3.45 -26.83
C PHE A 8 1.82 2.97 -26.22
N LYS A 9 1.14 3.77 -25.40
CA LYS A 9 -0.23 3.45 -24.91
C LYS A 9 -1.21 3.27 -26.07
N GLN A 10 -1.18 4.17 -27.06
CA GLN A 10 -2.03 4.07 -28.26
C GLN A 10 -1.69 2.82 -29.08
N LEU A 11 -0.40 2.62 -29.36
CA LEU A 11 0.09 1.46 -30.10
C LEU A 11 -0.23 0.13 -29.38
N TYR A 12 -0.21 0.10 -28.05
CA TYR A 12 -0.59 -1.08 -27.27
C TYR A 12 -2.09 -1.37 -27.35
N LYS A 13 -2.94 -0.34 -27.42
CA LYS A 13 -4.38 -0.51 -27.65
C LYS A 13 -4.66 -1.09 -29.04
N GLU A 14 -4.00 -0.56 -30.08
CA GLU A 14 -4.08 -1.11 -31.44
C GLU A 14 -3.63 -2.58 -31.49
N TYR A 15 -2.56 -2.93 -30.75
CA TYR A 15 -2.14 -4.32 -30.59
C TYR A 15 -3.25 -5.20 -30.00
N GLN A 16 -3.91 -4.75 -28.92
CA GLN A 16 -5.00 -5.47 -28.27
C GLN A 16 -6.20 -5.70 -29.20
N GLU A 17 -6.48 -4.74 -30.09
CA GLU A 17 -7.57 -4.84 -31.07
C GLU A 17 -7.20 -5.68 -32.30
N SER A 18 -5.91 -5.77 -32.64
CA SER A 18 -5.42 -6.45 -33.85
C SER A 18 -5.54 -7.97 -33.83
N ASN A 19 -5.62 -8.60 -32.65
CA ASN A 19 -5.54 -10.06 -32.47
C ASN A 19 -4.30 -10.72 -33.13
N LEU A 20 -3.26 -9.94 -33.44
CA LEU A 20 -2.01 -10.44 -33.99
C LEU A 20 -1.08 -10.93 -32.88
N SER A 21 -0.14 -11.81 -33.24
CA SER A 21 0.98 -12.10 -32.34
C SER A 21 1.85 -10.85 -32.17
N VAL A 22 2.54 -10.71 -31.03
CA VAL A 22 3.48 -9.61 -30.79
C VAL A 22 4.49 -9.49 -31.94
N ARG A 23 4.96 -10.63 -32.48
CA ARG A 23 5.95 -10.68 -33.55
C ARG A 23 5.40 -10.13 -34.87
N ASP A 24 4.18 -10.51 -35.23
CA ASP A 24 3.54 -10.05 -36.48
C ASP A 24 3.16 -8.57 -36.37
N PHE A 25 2.61 -8.16 -35.23
CA PHE A 25 2.30 -6.76 -34.95
C PHE A 25 3.54 -5.86 -35.00
N CYS A 26 4.63 -6.29 -34.35
CA CYS A 26 5.90 -5.57 -34.36
C CYS A 26 6.49 -5.46 -35.79
N SER A 27 6.36 -6.52 -36.59
CA SER A 27 6.82 -6.53 -37.98
C SER A 27 6.05 -5.50 -38.84
N ASN A 28 4.73 -5.40 -38.66
CA ASN A 28 3.89 -4.43 -39.37
C ASN A 28 4.17 -2.97 -38.98
N GLN A 29 4.52 -2.73 -37.70
CA GLN A 29 4.75 -1.40 -37.15
C GLN A 29 6.22 -0.94 -37.22
N ALA A 30 7.09 -1.71 -37.89
CA ALA A 30 8.55 -1.49 -37.91
C ALA A 30 9.15 -1.32 -36.50
N LEU A 31 8.62 -2.07 -35.53
CA LEU A 31 9.03 -2.06 -34.14
C LEU A 31 9.77 -3.36 -33.83
N SER A 32 10.86 -3.32 -33.05
CA SER A 32 11.49 -4.56 -32.61
C SER A 32 10.71 -5.17 -31.42
N PRO A 33 10.57 -6.51 -31.34
CA PRO A 33 9.91 -7.15 -30.21
C PRO A 33 10.52 -6.75 -28.85
N SER A 34 11.84 -6.58 -28.80
CA SER A 34 12.55 -6.14 -27.60
C SER A 34 12.08 -4.75 -27.14
N SER A 35 11.90 -3.82 -28.08
CA SER A 35 11.37 -2.48 -27.79
C SER A 35 9.94 -2.56 -27.29
N PHE A 36 9.11 -3.42 -27.90
CA PHE A 36 7.74 -3.63 -27.46
C PHE A 36 7.70 -4.11 -26.00
N TYR A 37 8.48 -5.13 -25.65
CA TYR A 37 8.52 -5.65 -24.28
C TYR A 37 9.07 -4.62 -23.28
N TYR A 38 10.09 -3.84 -23.68
CA TYR A 38 10.64 -2.76 -22.87
C TYR A 38 9.56 -1.72 -22.53
N TRP A 39 8.85 -1.22 -23.53
CA TRP A 39 7.80 -0.21 -23.31
C TRP A 39 6.59 -0.77 -22.59
N ARG A 40 6.26 -2.04 -22.80
CA ARG A 40 5.23 -2.74 -22.04
C ARG A 40 5.57 -2.79 -20.55
N LYS A 41 6.84 -3.07 -20.21
CA LYS A 41 7.36 -2.97 -18.84
C LYS A 41 7.22 -1.55 -18.28
N GLN A 42 7.54 -0.54 -19.09
CA GLN A 42 7.42 0.86 -18.69
C GLN A 42 5.97 1.29 -18.42
N LEU A 43 4.99 0.76 -19.17
CA LEU A 43 3.56 0.99 -18.90
C LEU A 43 3.13 0.44 -17.54
N TRP A 44 3.59 -0.74 -17.17
CA TRP A 44 3.24 -1.33 -15.87
C TRP A 44 3.84 -0.57 -14.70
N ASN A 45 5.10 -0.14 -14.82
CA ASN A 45 5.76 0.66 -13.77
C ASN A 45 5.04 1.99 -13.55
N THR A 46 4.70 2.70 -14.63
CA THR A 46 3.97 3.98 -14.55
C THR A 46 2.52 3.84 -14.08
N ALA A 47 1.91 2.66 -14.24
CA ALA A 47 0.58 2.38 -13.69
C ALA A 47 0.58 2.13 -12.16
N GLN A 48 1.74 1.77 -11.59
CA GLN A 48 1.91 1.51 -10.15
C GLN A 48 2.33 2.75 -9.35
N GLU A 49 2.98 3.73 -9.99
CA GLU A 49 3.43 4.95 -9.30
C GLU A 49 2.33 5.96 -9.00
N GLU A 50 1.13 5.81 -9.57
CA GLU A 50 -0.02 6.64 -9.21
C GLU A 50 -0.90 5.94 -8.16
N PRO A 51 -0.83 6.33 -6.86
CA PRO A 51 -1.87 5.94 -5.91
C PRO A 51 -3.19 6.57 -6.38
N LYS A 52 -4.08 5.74 -6.93
CA LYS A 52 -5.27 6.17 -7.69
C LYS A 52 -6.27 7.02 -6.90
N CYS A 53 -6.21 7.02 -5.58
CA CYS A 53 -6.83 8.00 -4.71
C CYS A 53 -6.59 7.59 -3.26
N PHE A 54 -6.76 8.55 -2.36
CA PHE A 54 -6.97 8.27 -0.95
C PHE A 54 -8.23 7.42 -0.80
N ILE A 55 -8.12 6.23 -0.21
CA ILE A 55 -9.27 5.42 0.20
C ILE A 55 -9.63 5.91 1.61
N PRO A 56 -10.74 6.67 1.79
CA PRO A 56 -11.15 7.10 3.11
C PRO A 56 -11.61 5.89 3.90
N LEU A 57 -10.91 5.58 5.00
CA LEU A 57 -11.36 4.59 5.96
C LEU A 57 -12.55 5.19 6.72
N VAL A 58 -13.76 4.75 6.37
CA VAL A 58 -14.97 5.08 7.13
C VAL A 58 -15.01 4.12 8.31
N PHE A 59 -14.83 4.65 9.52
CA PHE A 59 -15.09 3.91 10.74
C PHE A 59 -16.57 4.10 11.08
N ASP A 60 -17.35 3.01 11.02
CA ASP A 60 -18.71 3.02 11.57
C ASP A 60 -18.61 3.22 13.07
N SER A 61 -18.78 4.46 13.52
CA SER A 61 -18.95 4.77 14.94
C SER A 61 -20.31 4.22 15.36
N VAL A 62 -20.33 2.97 15.83
CA VAL A 62 -21.49 2.45 16.55
C VAL A 62 -21.75 3.35 17.75
N SER A 63 -22.98 3.84 17.76
CA SER A 63 -23.55 4.86 18.63
C SER A 63 -23.18 4.64 20.10
N ALA A 64 -22.66 5.69 20.73
CA ALA A 64 -22.55 5.78 22.18
C ALA A 64 -23.97 5.86 22.78
N GLU A 65 -24.49 4.73 23.22
CA GLU A 65 -25.68 4.67 24.09
C GLU A 65 -25.24 4.28 25.50
N HIS A 66 -25.01 5.30 26.33
CA HIS A 66 -25.06 5.15 27.78
C HIS A 66 -26.53 4.94 28.20
N PRO A 67 -26.79 4.04 29.18
CA PRO A 67 -27.21 4.57 30.48
C PRO A 67 -26.57 3.85 31.68
N VAL A 68 -25.87 4.66 32.49
CA VAL A 68 -25.94 4.81 33.96
C VAL A 68 -26.42 3.63 34.86
N ARG A 69 -25.56 3.31 35.87
CA ARG A 69 -25.75 2.62 37.20
C ARG A 69 -25.85 1.09 37.18
N ASP A 70 -25.28 0.32 38.10
CA ASP A 70 -24.90 0.56 39.50
C ASP A 70 -23.81 -0.43 40.00
N ASN A 71 -23.28 -0.14 41.18
CA ASN A 71 -22.14 -0.73 41.90
C ASN A 71 -22.18 -2.24 42.21
N GLN A 72 -21.02 -2.93 42.20
CA GLN A 72 -20.38 -3.53 43.40
C GLN A 72 -19.18 -4.50 43.11
N SER A 73 -18.00 -4.03 43.51
CA SER A 73 -16.84 -4.67 44.16
C SER A 73 -16.64 -6.21 44.16
N ARG A 74 -15.46 -6.66 43.70
CA ARG A 74 -14.52 -7.53 44.47
C ARG A 74 -13.12 -7.51 43.81
N VAL A 75 -12.18 -6.73 44.35
CA VAL A 75 -11.11 -7.13 45.31
C VAL A 75 -10.04 -8.02 44.64
N THR A 76 -9.01 -7.40 44.06
CA THR A 76 -7.62 -7.24 44.59
C THR A 76 -6.75 -8.49 44.62
N SER A 77 -5.60 -8.41 43.96
CA SER A 77 -4.23 -8.71 44.42
C SER A 77 -3.32 -8.76 43.17
N SER A 78 -2.13 -8.22 43.08
CA SER A 78 -1.24 -7.53 44.02
C SER A 78 -0.01 -7.07 43.21
N ARG A 79 0.33 -5.77 43.34
CA ARG A 79 1.68 -5.18 43.52
C ARG A 79 2.84 -5.52 42.56
N THR A 80 3.54 -4.42 42.23
CA THR A 80 4.96 -4.26 41.81
C THR A 80 5.25 -4.79 40.40
N ASP A 81 5.66 -3.99 39.43
CA ASP A 81 6.80 -3.09 39.50
C ASP A 81 6.61 -1.77 38.72
N ASP A 82 7.13 -0.71 39.31
CA ASP A 82 7.61 0.47 38.61
C ASP A 82 8.61 0.06 37.52
N ILE A 83 8.14 -0.15 36.29
CA ILE A 83 8.96 0.12 35.13
C ILE A 83 8.47 1.45 34.61
N ASN A 84 9.21 2.47 35.04
CA ASN A 84 9.51 3.68 34.29
C ASN A 84 9.66 3.32 32.81
N SER A 85 8.55 3.17 32.08
CA SER A 85 8.58 2.97 30.65
C SER A 85 9.01 4.32 30.14
N SER A 86 10.31 4.48 29.95
CA SER A 86 10.81 5.38 28.94
C SER A 86 9.96 5.10 27.70
N THR A 87 8.94 5.94 27.48
CA THR A 87 8.17 5.97 26.24
C THR A 87 9.05 6.62 25.20
N ALA A 88 10.24 6.04 25.03
CA ALA A 88 11.13 6.35 23.94
C ALA A 88 10.36 5.92 22.69
N PRO A 89 10.09 6.85 21.77
CA PRO A 89 9.29 6.55 20.62
C PRO A 89 10.03 5.53 19.74
N VAL A 90 9.33 4.49 19.30
CA VAL A 90 9.89 3.46 18.43
C VAL A 90 9.81 3.96 16.98
N GLU A 91 10.95 4.05 16.30
CA GLU A 91 11.01 4.45 14.89
C GLU A 91 11.16 3.21 13.98
N LEU A 92 10.25 3.07 13.02
CA LEU A 92 10.28 2.06 11.96
C LEU A 92 10.74 2.73 10.67
N VAL A 93 11.78 2.19 10.04
CA VAL A 93 12.30 2.67 8.75
C VAL A 93 11.99 1.63 7.67
N PHE A 94 11.23 2.04 6.67
CA PHE A 94 10.82 1.18 5.56
C PHE A 94 11.86 1.19 4.42
N PRO A 95 11.86 0.18 3.53
CA PRO A 95 12.84 0.07 2.43
C PRO A 95 12.84 1.27 1.47
N ASN A 96 11.72 1.98 1.36
CA ASN A 96 11.59 3.20 0.57
C ASN A 96 12.13 4.46 1.30
N GLY A 97 12.71 4.31 2.49
CA GLY A 97 13.25 5.39 3.32
C GLY A 97 12.20 6.12 4.17
N THR A 98 10.92 5.75 4.08
CA THR A 98 9.86 6.31 4.93
C THR A 98 10.11 5.92 6.38
N LYS A 99 9.93 6.87 7.30
CA LYS A 99 10.10 6.64 8.73
C LYS A 99 8.77 6.85 9.46
N MET A 100 8.38 5.91 10.28
CA MET A 100 7.17 5.97 11.10
C MET A 100 7.57 5.93 12.58
N VAL A 101 7.13 6.93 13.34
CA VAL A 101 7.48 7.08 14.76
C VAL A 101 6.27 6.76 15.62
N ILE A 102 6.38 5.70 16.40
CA ILE A 102 5.35 5.22 17.33
C ILE A 102 5.60 5.89 18.66
N ARG A 103 4.69 6.78 19.06
CA ARG A 103 4.90 7.59 20.27
C ARG A 103 4.37 6.87 21.50
N GLU A 104 3.08 6.55 21.63
CA GLU A 104 2.54 5.72 22.74
C GLU A 104 1.22 5.05 22.32
N ASN A 105 0.87 3.90 22.92
CA ASN A 105 -0.37 3.14 22.72
C ASN A 105 -0.66 2.72 21.26
N MET A 106 0.22 1.93 20.66
CA MET A 106 -0.12 1.22 19.43
C MET A 106 -0.61 -0.19 19.69
N ASP A 107 -1.71 -0.52 19.04
CA ASP A 107 -2.24 -1.87 19.00
C ASP A 107 -1.21 -2.82 18.37
N LEU A 108 -0.92 -3.92 19.08
CA LEU A 108 0.04 -4.93 18.65
C LEU A 108 -0.43 -5.66 17.39
N GLU A 109 -1.74 -5.78 17.19
CA GLU A 109 -2.29 -6.36 15.96
C GLU A 109 -1.99 -5.47 14.75
N LEU A 110 -2.13 -4.15 14.92
CA LEU A 110 -1.80 -3.18 13.90
C LEU A 110 -0.29 -3.16 13.62
N LEU A 111 0.55 -3.22 14.66
CA LEU A 111 1.99 -3.30 14.49
C LEU A 111 2.40 -4.57 13.73
N ARG A 112 1.78 -5.71 14.06
CA ARG A 112 2.01 -6.97 13.36
C ARG A 112 1.64 -6.84 11.88
N ALA A 113 0.48 -6.27 11.57
CA ALA A 113 0.05 -6.06 10.19
C ALA A 113 1.03 -5.17 9.41
N ILE A 114 1.55 -4.10 10.02
CA ILE A 114 2.52 -3.20 9.40
C ILE A 114 3.86 -3.89 9.12
N VAL A 115 4.36 -4.70 10.06
CA VAL A 115 5.61 -5.45 9.88
C VAL A 115 5.49 -6.50 8.78
N HIS A 116 4.35 -7.19 8.70
CA HIS A 116 4.11 -8.23 7.68
C HIS A 116 3.66 -7.67 6.32
N LEU A 117 3.58 -6.34 6.15
CA LEU A 117 3.21 -5.73 4.86
C LEU A 117 4.24 -6.04 3.76
N TYR A 118 5.45 -6.45 4.13
CA TYR A 118 6.57 -6.69 3.23
C TYR A 118 7.12 -8.13 3.27
N ASP A 119 6.47 -9.05 3.98
CA ASP A 119 6.82 -10.49 4.00
C ASP A 119 6.05 -11.26 2.89
#